data_AF-A0AAV4LFZ9-F1
#
_entry.id   AF-A0AAV4LFZ9-F1
#
_cell.length_a   1.000
_cell.length_b   1.000
_cell.length_c   1.000
_cell.angle_alpha   90.00
_cell.angle_beta   90.00
_cell.angle_gamma   90.00
#
_symmetry.space_group_name_H-M   'P 1'
#
loop_
_entity.id
_entity.type
_entity.pdbx_description
1 polymer ?
#
loop_
_entity_poly.entity_id
_entity_poly.type
_entity_poly.pdbx_seq_one_letter_code
_entity_poly.pdbx_strand_id
1 'polypeptide(L)'
;MPSGYAYAKAIRTVKTCVGSEFCRFGTQNSIQMGIAMEKKFEGLNTPAKVKMAVSACPRNCAESGIKDLGVIGIDGGWEIYIGGNGGVKLRAADLLCKVKSSEEVLEITGAYLQYYRETAKYGERTSEWVERIGLETIRQVLLDQENRRQFNERVELALSRRKDPWKEAIEDQTVRAIYEELPVLAVAE
;
A
#
# COMPACT_ATOMS: atom_id res chain seq x y z
N MET A 1 -5.17 10.10 8.89
CA MET A 1 -5.31 9.88 7.44
C MET A 1 -6.14 11.01 6.87
N PRO A 2 -5.63 11.82 5.92
CA PRO A 2 -6.48 12.79 5.22
C PRO A 2 -7.65 12.04 4.58
N SER A 3 -8.89 12.37 4.98
CA SER A 3 -10.03 11.43 5.04
C SER A 3 -10.68 11.05 3.69
N GLY A 4 -10.08 11.38 2.54
CA GLY A 4 -10.68 11.16 1.21
C GLY A 4 -10.31 9.84 0.50
N TYR A 5 -9.25 9.14 0.90
CA TYR A 5 -8.70 8.03 0.11
C TYR A 5 -9.40 6.68 0.33
N ALA A 6 -10.27 6.58 1.34
CA ALA A 6 -11.05 5.38 1.61
C ALA A 6 -11.98 4.99 0.44
N TYR A 7 -12.25 5.88 -0.51
CA TYR A 7 -13.09 5.61 -1.69
C TYR A 7 -12.33 5.67 -3.02
N ALA A 8 -11.07 6.12 -3.03
CA ALA A 8 -10.26 6.23 -4.24
C ALA A 8 -9.78 4.86 -4.77
N LYS A 9 -9.42 4.82 -6.06
CA LYS A 9 -8.62 3.76 -6.69
C LYS A 9 -7.15 4.01 -6.35
N ALA A 10 -6.85 3.75 -5.09
CA ALA A 10 -5.55 3.98 -4.49
C ALA A 10 -5.28 2.92 -3.43
N ILE A 11 -4.09 3.02 -2.85
CA ILE A 11 -3.69 2.22 -1.70
C ILE A 11 -4.59 2.55 -0.50
N ARG A 12 -5.02 1.50 0.20
CA ARG A 12 -5.79 1.56 1.45
C ARG A 12 -4.87 1.37 2.64
N THR A 13 -5.42 1.65 3.82
CA THR A 13 -4.79 1.44 5.12
C THR A 13 -4.07 0.10 5.20
N VAL A 14 -2.88 0.08 5.79
CA VAL A 14 -2.12 -1.16 5.97
C VAL A 14 -2.60 -1.83 7.25
N LYS A 15 -3.27 -2.98 7.12
CA LYS A 15 -3.74 -3.73 8.29
C LYS A 15 -2.56 -4.43 8.97
N THR A 16 -2.40 -4.28 10.27
CA THR A 16 -1.34 -4.95 11.03
C THR A 16 -1.93 -5.86 12.10
N CYS A 17 -1.16 -6.86 12.54
CA CYS A 17 -1.36 -7.44 13.86
C CYS A 17 -0.54 -6.65 14.90
N VAL A 18 -0.73 -6.98 16.18
CA VAL A 18 -0.10 -6.24 17.28
C VAL A 18 1.43 -6.41 17.37
N GLY A 19 2.04 -7.29 16.57
CA GLY A 19 3.50 -7.37 16.47
C GLY A 19 4.23 -7.98 17.67
N SER A 20 5.55 -8.02 17.59
CA SER A 20 6.44 -8.43 18.69
C SER A 20 6.38 -7.50 19.90
N GLU A 21 5.86 -6.27 19.75
CA GLU A 21 5.70 -5.32 20.87
C GLU A 21 4.67 -5.81 21.89
N PHE A 22 3.60 -6.47 21.44
CA PHE A 22 2.47 -6.85 22.31
C PHE A 22 2.09 -8.33 22.25
N CYS A 23 2.54 -9.08 21.23
CA CYS A 23 2.24 -10.50 21.09
C CYS A 23 3.49 -11.34 21.35
N ARG A 24 3.39 -12.29 22.30
CA ARG A 24 4.44 -13.28 22.60
C ARG A 24 4.87 -14.16 21.41
N PHE A 25 4.07 -14.20 20.34
CA PHE A 25 4.36 -14.98 19.13
C PHE A 25 4.86 -14.11 17.97
N GLY A 26 4.90 -12.78 18.13
CA GLY A 26 5.37 -11.90 17.07
C GLY A 26 6.87 -12.07 16.87
N THR A 27 7.29 -12.49 15.67
CA THR A 27 8.72 -12.60 15.35
C THR A 27 9.30 -11.28 14.87
N GLN A 28 8.44 -10.37 14.40
CA GLN A 28 8.82 -9.06 13.86
C GLN A 28 7.92 -7.93 14.39
N ASN A 29 8.36 -6.68 14.29
CA ASN A 29 7.52 -5.52 14.61
C ASN A 29 6.62 -5.16 13.40
N SER A 30 5.43 -5.78 13.34
CA SER A 30 4.46 -5.53 12.27
C SER A 30 3.84 -4.14 12.31
N ILE A 31 3.70 -3.51 13.49
CA ILE A 31 3.13 -2.17 13.62
C ILE A 31 4.04 -1.17 12.93
N GLN A 32 5.33 -1.17 13.27
CA GLN A 32 6.29 -0.25 12.68
C GLN A 32 6.46 -0.47 11.17
N MET A 33 6.49 -1.73 10.73
CA MET A 33 6.53 -2.06 9.30
C MET A 33 5.28 -1.56 8.57
N GLY A 34 4.09 -1.73 9.15
CA GLY A 34 2.85 -1.21 8.59
C GLY A 34 2.82 0.31 8.49
N ILE A 35 3.29 1.02 9.53
CA ILE A 35 3.44 2.48 9.51
C ILE A 35 4.40 2.91 8.40
N ALA A 36 5.54 2.24 8.25
CA ALA A 36 6.52 2.55 7.20
C ALA A 36 5.94 2.34 5.80
N MET A 37 5.22 1.24 5.57
CA MET A 37 4.53 1.00 4.29
C MET A 37 3.45 2.05 4.02
N GLU A 38 2.64 2.38 5.02
CA GLU A 38 1.55 3.35 4.86
C GLU A 38 2.09 4.72 4.52
N LYS A 39 3.06 5.23 5.28
CA LYS A 39 3.70 6.54 5.02
C LYS A 39 4.41 6.58 3.68
N LYS A 40 5.04 5.49 3.26
CA LYS A 40 5.77 5.47 1.98
C LYS A 40 4.82 5.53 0.79
N PHE A 41 3.68 4.83 0.84
CA PHE A 41 2.84 4.64 -0.34
C PHE A 41 1.49 5.36 -0.28
N GLU A 42 1.18 6.10 0.79
CA GLU A 42 -0.07 6.84 0.88
C GLU A 42 -0.25 7.83 -0.27
N GLY A 43 -1.45 7.84 -0.85
CA GLY A 43 -1.78 8.69 -2.00
C GLY A 43 -1.30 8.17 -3.35
N LEU A 44 -0.66 7.00 -3.43
CA LEU A 44 -0.35 6.38 -4.73
C LEU A 44 -1.64 5.91 -5.42
N ASN A 45 -1.89 6.45 -6.61
CA ASN A 45 -3.02 6.03 -7.45
C ASN A 45 -2.70 4.72 -8.17
N THR A 46 -3.66 3.81 -8.18
CA THR A 46 -3.52 2.46 -8.73
C THR A 46 -4.71 2.11 -9.64
N PRO A 47 -4.57 1.16 -10.59
CA PRO A 47 -5.66 0.80 -11.51
C PRO A 47 -6.97 0.38 -10.82
N ALA A 48 -6.88 -0.26 -9.66
CA ALA A 48 -7.99 -0.53 -8.74
C ALA A 48 -7.56 -0.27 -7.28
N LYS A 49 -8.47 -0.45 -6.32
CA LYS A 49 -8.13 -0.35 -4.88
C LYS A 49 -7.16 -1.47 -4.47
N VAL A 50 -6.13 -1.12 -3.70
CA VAL A 50 -5.09 -2.05 -3.22
C VAL A 50 -5.10 -2.07 -1.70
N LYS A 51 -5.24 -3.25 -1.11
CA LYS A 51 -5.16 -3.48 0.34
C LYS A 51 -3.82 -4.15 0.65
N MET A 52 -3.14 -3.66 1.68
CA MET A 52 -1.93 -4.28 2.18
C MET A 52 -2.11 -4.72 3.63
N ALA A 53 -1.35 -5.71 4.06
CA ALA A 53 -1.28 -6.08 5.47
C ALA A 53 0.08 -6.63 5.88
N VAL A 54 0.40 -6.45 7.16
CA VAL A 54 1.62 -6.97 7.78
C VAL A 54 1.25 -7.82 8.99
N SER A 55 1.59 -9.10 8.94
CA SER A 55 1.51 -10.01 10.08
C SER A 55 2.91 -10.25 10.61
N ALA A 56 3.12 -10.16 11.91
CA ALA A 56 4.43 -10.36 12.52
C ALA A 56 4.90 -11.81 12.59
N CYS A 57 4.05 -12.80 12.29
CA CYS A 57 4.41 -14.22 12.30
C CYS A 57 3.46 -15.04 11.40
N PRO A 58 3.77 -16.32 11.13
CA PRO A 58 2.97 -17.18 10.25
C PRO A 58 1.53 -17.45 10.70
N ARG A 59 1.16 -17.04 11.92
CA ARG A 59 -0.25 -17.08 12.38
C ARG A 59 -1.16 -16.15 11.58
N ASN A 60 -0.60 -15.20 10.83
CA ASN A 60 -1.31 -14.43 9.80
C ASN A 60 -2.54 -13.66 10.33
N CYS A 61 -2.49 -13.14 11.57
CA CYS A 61 -3.64 -12.48 12.20
C CYS A 61 -4.12 -11.20 11.47
N ALA A 62 -3.29 -10.60 10.61
CA ALA A 62 -3.68 -9.46 9.78
C ALA A 62 -4.37 -9.88 8.45
N GLU A 63 -4.56 -11.19 8.25
CA GLU A 63 -4.98 -11.83 7.00
C GLU A 63 -4.13 -11.41 5.78
N SER A 64 -2.80 -11.28 5.96
CA SER A 64 -1.85 -10.94 4.89
C SER A 64 -2.00 -11.85 3.66
N GLY A 65 -2.25 -13.13 3.87
CA GLY A 65 -2.45 -14.12 2.80
C GLY A 65 -3.70 -13.94 1.91
N ILE A 66 -4.55 -12.94 2.13
CA ILE A 66 -5.71 -12.63 1.26
C ILE A 66 -5.77 -11.16 0.85
N LYS A 67 -4.69 -10.40 1.07
CA LYS A 67 -4.58 -9.01 0.63
C LYS A 67 -3.94 -8.92 -0.75
N ASP A 68 -4.14 -7.78 -1.42
CA ASP A 68 -3.55 -7.51 -2.72
C ASP A 68 -2.00 -7.57 -2.67
N LEU A 69 -1.42 -7.20 -1.51
CA LEU A 69 -0.04 -7.50 -1.09
C LEU A 69 0.01 -7.77 0.42
N GLY A 70 0.61 -8.88 0.81
CA GLY A 70 0.72 -9.31 2.20
C GLY A 70 2.17 -9.47 2.62
N VAL A 71 2.51 -9.05 3.83
CA VAL A 71 3.82 -9.27 4.44
C VAL A 71 3.62 -10.14 5.68
N ILE A 72 4.44 -11.18 5.81
CA ILE A 72 4.42 -12.11 6.95
C ILE A 72 5.83 -12.21 7.52
N GLY A 73 5.99 -11.88 8.80
CA GLY A 73 7.23 -12.05 9.54
C GLY A 73 7.55 -13.52 9.71
N ILE A 74 8.82 -13.85 9.54
CA ILE A 74 9.39 -15.16 9.86
C ILE A 74 10.61 -14.97 10.75
N ASP A 75 11.19 -16.07 11.22
CA ASP A 75 12.46 -15.99 11.94
C ASP A 75 13.56 -15.50 10.98
N GLY A 76 14.23 -14.40 11.35
CA GLY A 76 15.29 -13.79 10.55
C GLY A 76 14.87 -13.00 9.30
N GLY A 77 13.57 -12.72 9.08
CA GLY A 77 13.15 -11.88 7.96
C GLY A 77 11.65 -11.81 7.69
N TRP A 78 11.30 -11.63 6.41
CA TRP A 78 9.93 -11.41 5.92
C TRP A 78 9.64 -12.23 4.67
N GLU A 79 8.41 -12.70 4.57
CA GLU A 79 7.82 -13.27 3.36
C GLU A 79 6.84 -12.27 2.75
N ILE A 80 6.92 -12.09 1.44
CA ILE A 80 6.05 -11.18 0.68
C ILE A 80 5.12 -12.02 -0.19
N TYR A 81 3.82 -11.74 -0.10
CA TYR A 81 2.75 -12.44 -0.80
C TYR A 81 1.97 -11.46 -1.69
N ILE A 82 1.50 -11.91 -2.86
CA ILE A 82 0.82 -11.06 -3.84
C ILE A 82 -0.43 -11.69 -4.43
N GLY A 83 -1.33 -10.86 -4.95
CA GLY A 83 -2.52 -11.31 -5.69
C GLY A 83 -3.64 -11.88 -4.83
N GLY A 84 -3.61 -11.73 -3.50
CA GLY A 84 -4.73 -12.16 -2.65
C GLY A 84 -5.99 -11.30 -2.85
N ASN A 85 -7.15 -11.89 -2.63
CA ASN A 85 -8.42 -11.16 -2.68
C ASN A 85 -9.43 -11.72 -1.66
N GLY A 86 -9.63 -11.02 -0.55
CA GLY A 86 -10.74 -11.24 0.39
C GLY A 86 -12.08 -10.61 -0.06
N GLY A 87 -12.36 -10.59 -1.37
CA GLY A 87 -13.58 -10.01 -1.96
C GLY A 87 -14.59 -11.09 -2.37
N VAL A 88 -15.46 -10.75 -3.34
CA VAL A 88 -16.48 -11.68 -3.87
C VAL A 88 -15.86 -12.98 -4.39
N LYS A 89 -14.77 -12.88 -5.17
CA LYS A 89 -13.97 -14.03 -5.60
C LYS A 89 -12.81 -14.20 -4.65
N LEU A 90 -12.99 -15.07 -3.64
CA LEU A 90 -11.93 -15.36 -2.69
C LEU A 90 -10.71 -15.95 -3.40
N ARG A 91 -9.52 -15.37 -3.18
CA ARG A 91 -8.26 -15.87 -3.72
C ARG A 91 -7.17 -15.78 -2.67
N ALA A 92 -6.44 -16.88 -2.47
CA ALA A 92 -5.23 -16.89 -1.66
C ALA A 92 -4.10 -16.12 -2.38
N ALA A 93 -3.26 -15.43 -1.63
CA ALA A 93 -2.08 -14.78 -2.16
C ALA A 93 -0.96 -15.79 -2.41
N ASP A 94 -0.15 -15.54 -3.43
CA ASP A 94 1.00 -16.36 -3.79
C ASP A 94 2.27 -15.80 -3.16
N LEU A 95 3.16 -16.68 -2.66
CA LEU A 95 4.46 -16.26 -2.15
C LEU A 95 5.29 -15.67 -3.30
N LEU A 96 5.64 -14.40 -3.22
CA LEU A 96 6.52 -13.73 -4.18
C LEU A 96 7.98 -14.09 -3.88
N CYS A 97 8.47 -13.70 -2.70
CA CYS A 97 9.86 -13.88 -2.29
C CYS A 97 10.03 -13.76 -0.77
N LYS A 98 11.25 -14.00 -0.29
CA LYS A 98 11.67 -13.78 1.10
C LYS A 98 12.79 -12.76 1.13
N VAL A 99 12.77 -11.87 2.12
CA VAL A 99 13.75 -10.80 2.31
C VAL A 99 14.18 -10.73 3.77
N LYS A 100 15.36 -10.15 4.03
CA LYS A 100 15.90 -10.09 5.40
C LYS A 100 15.52 -8.80 6.11
N SER A 101 15.42 -7.70 5.36
CA SER A 101 15.25 -6.37 5.95
C SER A 101 13.91 -5.72 5.59
N SER A 102 13.49 -4.76 6.42
CA SER A 102 12.28 -3.96 6.20
C SER A 102 12.43 -3.06 4.97
N GLU A 103 13.64 -2.61 4.66
CA GLU A 103 13.95 -1.80 3.49
C GLU A 103 13.71 -2.59 2.20
N GLU A 104 14.12 -3.85 2.15
CA GLU A 104 13.85 -4.75 1.02
C GLU A 104 12.34 -4.98 0.85
N VAL A 105 11.57 -5.08 1.95
CA VAL A 105 10.10 -5.16 1.88
C VAL A 105 9.53 -3.91 1.19
N LEU A 106 10.00 -2.72 1.57
CA LEU A 106 9.56 -1.47 0.94
C LEU A 106 9.99 -1.38 -0.53
N GLU A 107 11.19 -1.81 -0.87
CA GLU A 107 11.70 -1.78 -2.25
C GLU A 107 10.91 -2.73 -3.17
N ILE A 108 10.67 -3.96 -2.74
CA ILE A 108 9.87 -4.93 -3.49
C ILE A 108 8.42 -4.46 -3.60
N THR A 109 7.84 -3.91 -2.52
CA THR A 109 6.48 -3.37 -2.54
C THR A 109 6.35 -2.23 -3.54
N GLY A 110 7.30 -1.28 -3.55
CA GLY A 110 7.33 -0.19 -4.51
C GLY A 110 7.39 -0.70 -5.95
N ALA A 111 8.30 -1.63 -6.23
CA ALA A 111 8.43 -2.22 -7.56
C ALA A 111 7.17 -2.97 -8.02
N TYR A 112 6.57 -3.77 -7.13
CA TYR A 112 5.32 -4.47 -7.40
C TYR A 112 4.17 -3.51 -7.74
N LEU A 113 4.00 -2.45 -6.94
CA LEU A 113 2.96 -1.46 -7.16
C LEU A 113 3.15 -0.73 -8.48
N GLN A 114 4.39 -0.37 -8.83
CA GLN A 114 4.67 0.28 -10.11
C GLN A 114 4.40 -0.63 -11.30
N TYR A 115 4.86 -1.88 -11.22
CA TYR A 115 4.67 -2.83 -12.30
C TYR A 115 3.18 -3.11 -12.53
N TYR A 116 2.40 -3.23 -11.45
CA TYR A 116 0.95 -3.31 -11.51
C TYR A 116 0.33 -2.05 -12.15
N ARG A 117 0.78 -0.84 -11.78
CA ARG A 117 0.30 0.42 -12.39
C ARG A 117 0.55 0.50 -13.89
N GLU A 118 1.68 -0.03 -14.36
CA GLU A 118 2.10 0.04 -15.75
C GLU A 118 1.48 -1.03 -16.65
N THR A 119 1.09 -2.19 -16.08
CA THR A 119 0.69 -3.36 -16.88
C THR A 119 -0.73 -3.85 -16.65
N ALA A 120 -1.42 -3.36 -15.61
CA ALA A 120 -2.80 -3.71 -15.37
C ALA A 120 -3.78 -2.83 -16.16
N LYS A 121 -4.93 -3.42 -16.49
CA LYS A 121 -6.03 -2.72 -17.13
C LYS A 121 -6.75 -1.85 -16.10
N TYR A 122 -7.39 -0.78 -16.56
CA TYR A 122 -8.19 0.08 -15.68
C TYR A 122 -9.28 -0.72 -14.95
N GLY A 123 -9.27 -0.69 -13.62
CA GLY A 123 -10.22 -1.43 -12.78
C GLY A 123 -9.86 -2.90 -12.51
N GLU A 124 -8.81 -3.44 -13.14
CA GLU A 124 -8.35 -4.82 -12.92
C GLU A 124 -7.78 -4.99 -11.52
N ARG A 125 -8.25 -5.96 -10.75
CA ARG A 125 -7.72 -6.24 -9.40
C ARG A 125 -6.36 -6.94 -9.49
N THR A 126 -5.50 -6.78 -8.48
CA THR A 126 -4.19 -7.45 -8.48
C THR A 126 -4.33 -8.97 -8.57
N SER A 127 -5.37 -9.56 -8.00
CA SER A 127 -5.67 -10.99 -8.12
C SER A 127 -5.84 -11.45 -9.57
N GLU A 128 -6.60 -10.71 -10.36
CA GLU A 128 -6.86 -11.01 -11.78
C GLU A 128 -5.61 -10.70 -12.62
N TRP A 129 -4.92 -9.62 -12.27
CA TRP A 129 -3.66 -9.24 -12.91
C TRP A 129 -2.56 -10.29 -12.70
N VAL A 130 -2.38 -10.82 -11.48
CA VAL A 130 -1.42 -11.89 -11.19
C VAL A 130 -1.76 -13.16 -11.97
N GLU A 131 -3.05 -13.52 -12.05
CA GLU A 131 -3.50 -14.67 -12.86
C GLU A 131 -3.21 -14.47 -14.36
N ARG A 132 -3.37 -13.24 -14.87
CA ARG A 132 -3.15 -12.93 -16.28
C ARG A 132 -1.67 -12.84 -16.66
N ILE A 133 -0.85 -12.16 -15.85
CA ILE A 133 0.58 -11.98 -16.13
C ILE A 133 1.37 -13.26 -15.79
N GLY A 134 0.96 -13.96 -14.75
CA GLY A 134 1.65 -15.14 -14.23
C GLY A 134 2.67 -14.78 -13.14
N LEU A 135 2.63 -15.54 -12.04
CA LEU A 135 3.50 -15.36 -10.89
C LEU A 135 4.99 -15.41 -11.25
N GLU A 136 5.37 -16.34 -12.13
CA GLU A 136 6.79 -16.53 -12.48
C GLU A 136 7.33 -15.34 -13.28
N THR A 137 6.54 -14.81 -14.21
CA THR A 137 6.90 -13.59 -14.95
C THR A 137 7.04 -12.41 -13.99
N ILE A 138 6.12 -12.27 -13.02
CA ILE A 138 6.21 -11.21 -12.00
C ILE A 138 7.48 -11.38 -11.16
N ARG A 139 7.82 -12.60 -10.72
CA ARG A 139 9.06 -12.86 -9.98
C ARG A 139 10.29 -12.47 -10.78
N GLN A 140 10.39 -12.91 -12.03
CA GLN A 140 11.52 -12.59 -12.89
C GLN A 140 11.71 -11.08 -13.06
N VAL A 141 10.61 -10.34 -13.27
CA VAL A 141 10.65 -8.88 -13.42
C VAL A 141 11.04 -8.17 -12.12
N LEU A 142 10.49 -8.58 -10.97
CA LEU A 142 10.70 -7.88 -9.70
C LEU A 142 11.99 -8.27 -8.97
N LEU A 143 12.54 -9.46 -9.23
CA LEU A 143 13.79 -9.92 -8.64
C LEU A 143 15.01 -9.50 -9.46
N ASP A 144 14.83 -9.04 -10.70
CA ASP A 144 15.87 -8.33 -11.43
C ASP A 144 16.15 -6.96 -10.77
N GLN A 145 17.41 -6.75 -10.39
CA GLN A 145 17.81 -5.60 -9.59
C GLN A 145 17.64 -4.26 -10.34
N GLU A 146 17.90 -4.25 -11.64
CA GLU A 146 17.83 -3.04 -12.45
C GLU A 146 16.37 -2.64 -12.69
N ASN A 147 15.52 -3.59 -13.07
CA ASN A 147 14.08 -3.37 -13.15
C ASN A 147 13.52 -2.85 -11.83
N ARG A 148 13.87 -3.51 -10.71
CA ARG A 148 13.41 -3.12 -9.37
C ARG A 148 13.81 -1.69 -9.02
N ARG A 149 15.05 -1.30 -9.31
CA ARG A 149 15.55 0.08 -9.11
C ARG A 149 14.74 1.08 -9.92
N GLN A 150 14.59 0.83 -11.22
CA GLN A 150 13.86 1.72 -12.13
C GLN A 150 12.39 1.87 -11.75
N PHE A 151 11.72 0.80 -11.31
CA PHE A 151 10.34 0.89 -10.82
C PHE A 151 10.24 1.76 -9.56
N ASN A 152 11.16 1.60 -8.61
CA ASN A 152 11.17 2.42 -7.40
C ASN A 152 11.38 3.91 -7.74
N GLU A 153 12.30 4.25 -8.64
CA GLU A 153 12.49 5.64 -9.09
C GLU A 153 11.21 6.26 -9.65
N ARG A 154 10.45 5.50 -10.44
CA ARG A 154 9.16 5.97 -10.99
C ARG A 154 8.08 6.13 -9.93
N VAL A 155 8.07 5.30 -8.88
CA VAL A 155 7.17 5.45 -7.73
C VAL A 155 7.52 6.71 -6.95
N GLU A 156 8.79 6.93 -6.64
CA GLU A 156 9.24 8.12 -5.92
C GLU A 156 8.94 9.40 -6.73
N LEU A 157 9.12 9.37 -8.06
CA LEU A 157 8.71 10.47 -8.92
C LEU A 157 7.19 10.73 -8.87
N ALA A 158 6.38 9.67 -8.86
CA ALA A 158 4.92 9.82 -8.78
C ALA A 158 4.47 10.39 -7.43
N LEU A 159 5.10 9.97 -6.33
CA LEU A 159 4.79 10.43 -4.98
C LEU A 159 5.28 11.87 -4.74
N SER A 160 6.45 12.25 -5.23
CA SER A 160 7.01 13.60 -5.05
C SER A 160 6.20 14.71 -5.71
N ARG A 161 5.42 14.38 -6.75
CA ARG A 161 4.52 15.32 -7.42
C ARG A 161 3.21 15.57 -6.68
N ARG A 162 2.92 14.79 -5.64
CA ARG A 162 1.68 14.92 -4.88
C ARG A 162 1.78 16.11 -3.93
N LYS A 163 0.78 16.99 -3.97
CA LYS A 163 0.54 18.02 -2.96
C LYS A 163 -0.63 17.60 -2.08
N ASP A 164 -0.52 17.84 -0.78
CA ASP A 164 -1.64 17.65 0.14
C ASP A 164 -2.51 18.92 0.10
N PRO A 165 -3.74 18.86 -0.44
CA PRO A 165 -4.58 20.04 -0.59
C PRO A 165 -5.02 20.61 0.76
N TRP A 166 -5.09 19.79 1.82
CA TRP A 166 -5.46 20.26 3.15
C TRP A 166 -4.30 20.98 3.83
N LYS A 167 -3.08 20.49 3.63
CA LYS A 167 -1.88 21.17 4.11
C LYS A 167 -1.72 22.53 3.44
N GLU A 168 -1.93 22.58 2.12
CA GLU A 168 -1.95 23.83 1.35
C GLU A 168 -3.01 24.80 1.87
N ALA A 169 -4.24 24.32 2.12
CA ALA A 169 -5.31 25.16 2.68
C ALA A 169 -5.04 25.67 4.11
N ILE A 170 -4.22 24.99 4.90
CA ILE A 170 -3.84 25.44 6.25
C ILE A 170 -2.70 26.48 6.17
N GLU A 171 -1.75 26.27 5.27
CA GLU A 171 -0.53 27.08 5.16
C GLU A 171 -0.72 28.34 4.30
N ASP A 172 -1.60 28.32 3.30
CA ASP A 172 -1.91 29.47 2.43
C ASP A 172 -3.17 30.21 2.91
N GLN A 173 -3.00 31.45 3.38
CA GLN A 173 -4.09 32.30 3.85
C GLN A 173 -5.14 32.60 2.76
N THR A 174 -4.73 32.67 1.49
CA THR A 174 -5.62 32.95 0.36
C THR A 174 -6.53 31.76 0.11
N VAL A 175 -5.96 30.55 0.13
CA VAL A 175 -6.73 29.30 -0.02
C VAL A 175 -7.62 29.08 1.19
N ARG A 176 -7.11 29.36 2.40
CA ARG A 176 -7.86 29.27 3.65
C ARG A 176 -9.12 30.14 3.65
N ALA A 177 -9.02 31.38 3.14
CA ALA A 177 -10.13 32.32 3.07
C ALA A 177 -11.32 31.81 2.23
N ILE A 178 -11.11 30.87 1.29
CA ILE A 178 -12.18 30.24 0.50
C ILE A 178 -13.06 29.32 1.37
N TYR A 179 -12.52 28.82 2.49
CA TYR A 179 -13.21 27.91 3.42
C TYR A 179 -13.71 28.59 4.71
N GLU A 180 -13.46 29.89 4.89
CA GLU A 180 -14.00 30.65 6.02
C GLU A 180 -15.51 30.93 5.81
N GLU A 181 -16.26 30.97 6.92
CA GLU A 181 -17.71 31.14 6.87
C GLU A 181 -18.09 32.46 6.18
N LEU A 182 -18.91 32.36 5.12
CA LEU A 182 -19.59 33.54 4.57
C LEU A 182 -20.53 34.08 5.64
N PRO A 183 -20.52 35.41 5.92
CA PRO A 183 -21.43 35.98 6.89
C PRO A 183 -22.87 35.65 6.47
N VAL A 184 -23.58 34.95 7.35
CA VAL A 184 -25.01 34.70 7.16
C VAL A 184 -25.69 36.06 7.17
N LEU A 185 -26.17 36.53 6.02
CA LEU A 185 -26.98 37.74 5.94
C LEU A 185 -28.19 37.52 6.84
N ALA A 186 -28.34 38.34 7.88
CA ALA A 186 -29.53 38.33 8.72
C ALA A 186 -30.74 38.53 7.79
N VAL A 187 -31.61 37.52 7.73
CA VAL A 187 -32.88 37.64 7.03
C VAL A 187 -33.69 38.65 7.85
N ALA A 188 -33.96 39.82 7.28
CA ALA A 188 -34.78 40.84 7.92
C ALA A 188 -36.18 40.24 8.21
N GLU A 189 -36.59 40.29 9.48
CA GLU A 189 -37.93 39.90 9.95
C GLU A 189 -39.02 40.82 9.39
#